data_AF-A0A4Q4CPT2-F1
#
_entry.id   AF-A0A4Q4CPT2-F1
#
_cell.length_a   1.000
_cell.length_b   1.000
_cell.length_c   1.000
_cell.angle_alpha   90.00
_cell.angle_beta   90.00
_cell.angle_gamma   90.00
#
_symmetry.space_group_name_H-M   'P 1'
#
loop_
_entity.id
_entity.type
_entity.pdbx_description
1 polymer ?
#
loop_
_entity_poly.entity_id
_entity_poly.type
_entity_poly.pdbx_seq_one_letter_code
_entity_poly.pdbx_strand_id
1 'polypeptide(L)'
;MKKLISGFLLLLLLALPARAQDAFTAALPGLAGGFGEAATAVEQLGASADPRALPVLRAMTDGKLLKTPEGALRLPQGDGFVDPATGQPADATGAETVRLNNRVRQALRGALGQLQIVSPDAGERLAAAEGVFRSRSAASSSGTLAAL
;
A
#
# COMPACT_ATOMS: atom_id res chain seq x y z
N MET A 1 22.44 -16.19 49.02
CA MET A 1 22.33 -14.78 48.56
C MET A 1 22.86 -14.50 47.14
N LYS A 2 23.51 -15.45 46.43
CA LYS A 2 23.99 -15.25 45.03
C LYS A 2 23.01 -15.70 43.92
N LYS A 3 22.05 -16.57 44.24
CA LYS A 3 21.08 -17.11 43.24
C LYS A 3 19.86 -16.20 42.99
N LEU A 4 19.62 -15.23 43.87
CA LEU A 4 18.55 -14.23 43.73
C LEU A 4 18.96 -13.08 42.80
N ILE A 5 20.26 -12.77 42.71
CA ILE A 5 20.78 -11.71 41.84
C ILE A 5 20.82 -12.17 40.37
N SER A 6 21.05 -13.47 40.13
CA SER A 6 21.08 -14.06 38.78
C SER A 6 19.70 -14.07 38.10
N GLY A 7 18.62 -14.22 38.87
CA GLY A 7 17.25 -14.21 38.34
C GLY A 7 16.78 -12.83 37.87
N PHE A 8 17.27 -11.77 38.51
CA PHE A 8 16.93 -10.39 38.14
C PHE A 8 17.68 -9.92 36.88
N LEU A 9 18.92 -10.40 36.68
CA LEU A 9 19.70 -10.07 35.49
C LEU A 9 19.19 -10.78 34.21
N LEU A 10 18.58 -11.96 34.33
CA LEU A 10 18.03 -12.69 33.19
C LEU A 10 16.71 -12.10 32.67
N LEU A 11 15.95 -11.41 33.53
CA LEU A 11 14.63 -10.86 33.18
C LEU A 11 14.73 -9.47 32.49
N LEU A 12 15.88 -8.81 32.56
CA LEU A 12 16.11 -7.50 31.94
C LEU A 12 16.51 -7.58 30.46
N LEU A 13 16.89 -8.77 29.96
CA LEU A 13 17.30 -8.95 28.55
C LEU A 13 16.13 -9.15 27.56
N LEU A 14 14.89 -9.28 28.04
CA LEU A 14 13.72 -9.54 27.18
C LEU A 14 12.90 -8.28 26.82
N ALA A 15 13.34 -7.10 27.27
CA ALA A 15 12.69 -5.83 26.99
C ALA A 15 13.38 -5.04 25.87
N LEU A 16 13.91 -5.72 24.84
CA LEU A 16 14.21 -5.00 23.60
C LEU A 16 12.88 -4.56 23.01
N PRO A 17 12.68 -3.26 22.71
CA PRO A 17 11.55 -2.86 21.91
C PRO A 17 11.79 -3.50 20.55
N ALA A 18 11.03 -4.54 20.23
CA ALA A 18 10.88 -4.99 18.86
C ALA A 18 10.33 -3.79 18.10
N ARG A 19 11.23 -2.99 17.51
CA ARG A 19 10.90 -2.07 16.42
C ARG A 19 10.50 -2.99 15.28
N ALA A 20 9.28 -3.50 15.32
CA ALA A 20 8.63 -4.01 14.14
C ALA A 20 8.68 -2.82 13.16
N GLN A 21 9.60 -2.87 12.20
CA GLN A 21 9.58 -1.94 11.08
C GLN A 21 8.19 -2.11 10.49
N ASP A 22 7.37 -1.07 10.57
CA ASP A 22 6.03 -1.12 10.04
C ASP A 22 6.16 -1.44 8.54
N ALA A 23 5.67 -2.62 8.15
CA ALA A 23 5.85 -3.18 6.81
C ALA A 23 5.30 -2.22 5.74
N PHE A 24 4.28 -1.43 6.10
CA PHE A 24 3.79 -0.34 5.28
C PHE A 24 4.87 0.74 5.06
N THR A 25 5.41 1.31 6.14
CA THR A 25 6.44 2.37 6.03
C THR A 25 7.72 1.91 5.33
N ALA A 26 8.09 0.63 5.48
CA ALA A 26 9.26 0.05 4.85
C ALA A 26 9.12 -0.07 3.32
N ALA A 27 7.90 -0.28 2.81
CA ALA A 27 7.64 -0.43 1.38
C ALA A 27 7.46 0.91 0.64
N LEU A 28 7.05 1.98 1.34
CA LEU A 28 6.79 3.30 0.73
C LEU A 28 7.95 3.86 -0.14
N PRO A 29 9.23 3.82 0.30
CA PRO A 29 10.31 4.38 -0.50
C PRO A 29 10.45 3.74 -1.89
N GLY A 30 10.12 2.46 -2.01
CA GLY A 30 10.18 1.75 -3.29
C GLY A 30 9.21 2.29 -4.34
N LEU A 31 8.11 2.94 -3.93
CA LEU A 31 7.17 3.58 -4.87
C LEU A 31 7.77 4.81 -5.58
N ALA A 32 8.71 5.51 -4.95
CA ALA A 32 9.39 6.66 -5.53
C ALA A 32 10.55 6.25 -6.46
N GLY A 33 10.98 4.99 -6.38
CA GLY A 33 12.10 4.41 -7.10
C GLY A 33 11.83 4.08 -8.57
N GLY A 34 12.60 3.14 -9.10
CA GLY A 34 12.46 2.64 -10.47
C GLY A 34 11.20 1.76 -10.65
N PHE A 35 10.80 1.48 -11.89
CA PHE A 35 9.59 0.67 -12.14
C PHE A 35 9.64 -0.74 -11.52
N GLY A 36 10.83 -1.33 -11.40
CA GLY A 36 11.02 -2.62 -10.73
C GLY A 36 10.76 -2.54 -9.23
N GLU A 37 11.36 -1.54 -8.58
CA GLU A 37 11.20 -1.26 -7.14
C GLU A 37 9.76 -0.89 -6.82
N ALA A 38 9.14 -0.06 -7.66
CA ALA A 38 7.74 0.33 -7.50
C ALA A 38 6.81 -0.89 -7.60
N ALA A 39 7.05 -1.81 -8.54
CA ALA A 39 6.25 -3.03 -8.62
C ALA A 39 6.40 -3.90 -7.36
N THR A 40 7.63 -4.10 -6.88
CA THR A 40 7.88 -4.85 -5.64
C THR A 40 7.25 -4.20 -4.42
N ALA A 41 7.36 -2.87 -4.30
CA ALA A 41 6.74 -2.11 -3.21
C ALA A 41 5.22 -2.22 -3.23
N VAL A 42 4.59 -2.17 -4.40
CA VAL A 42 3.13 -2.39 -4.55
C VAL A 42 2.73 -3.79 -4.09
N GLU A 43 3.49 -4.83 -4.46
CA GLU A 43 3.23 -6.20 -4.01
C GLU A 43 3.36 -6.34 -2.49
N GLN A 44 4.39 -5.74 -1.90
CA GLN A 44 4.58 -5.73 -0.44
C GLN A 44 3.46 -4.99 0.30
N LEU A 45 3.01 -3.85 -0.23
CA LEU A 45 1.89 -3.08 0.30
C LEU A 45 0.56 -3.83 0.18
N GLY A 46 0.37 -4.60 -0.89
CA GLY A 46 -0.79 -5.49 -1.03
C GLY A 46 -0.78 -6.63 -0.02
N ALA A 47 0.41 -7.19 0.25
CA ALA A 47 0.59 -8.30 1.18
C ALA A 47 0.52 -7.90 2.67
N SER A 48 0.82 -6.64 3.01
CA SER A 48 0.80 -6.17 4.40
C SER A 48 -0.61 -6.10 5.00
N ALA A 49 -1.65 -6.09 4.15
CA ALA A 49 -3.05 -5.91 4.55
C ALA A 49 -3.31 -4.63 5.38
N ASP A 50 -2.45 -3.62 5.27
CA ASP A 50 -2.58 -2.36 6.00
C ASP A 50 -3.64 -1.46 5.33
N PRO A 51 -4.66 -0.97 6.06
CA PRO A 51 -5.65 -0.03 5.54
C PRO A 51 -5.05 1.25 4.92
N ARG A 52 -3.87 1.68 5.38
CA ARG A 52 -3.16 2.87 4.87
C ARG A 52 -2.60 2.66 3.46
N ALA A 53 -2.36 1.42 3.04
CA ALA A 53 -1.87 1.12 1.69
C ALA A 53 -2.90 1.46 0.62
N LEU A 54 -4.18 1.29 0.92
CA LEU A 54 -5.26 1.42 -0.04
C LEU A 54 -5.40 2.85 -0.64
N PRO A 55 -5.44 3.95 0.13
CA PRO A 55 -5.47 5.30 -0.46
C PRO A 55 -4.19 5.61 -1.25
N VAL A 56 -3.03 5.11 -0.83
CA VAL A 56 -1.75 5.31 -1.54
C VAL A 56 -1.75 4.62 -2.91
N LEU A 57 -2.13 3.35 -2.97
CA LEU A 57 -2.17 2.58 -4.21
C LEU A 57 -3.27 3.08 -5.18
N ARG A 58 -4.39 3.58 -4.65
CA ARG A 58 -5.42 4.26 -5.47
C ARG A 58 -4.90 5.57 -6.06
N ALA A 59 -4.30 6.44 -5.25
CA ALA A 59 -3.71 7.68 -5.74
C ALA A 59 -2.62 7.42 -6.79
N MET A 60 -1.84 6.35 -6.62
CA MET A 60 -0.86 5.92 -7.61
C MET A 60 -1.53 5.50 -8.93
N THR A 61 -2.60 4.70 -8.85
CA THR A 61 -3.39 4.26 -10.02
C THR A 61 -4.00 5.45 -10.77
N ASP A 62 -4.49 6.44 -10.04
CA ASP A 62 -5.11 7.66 -10.58
C ASP A 62 -4.08 8.68 -11.11
N GLY A 63 -2.78 8.41 -10.97
CA GLY A 63 -1.71 9.34 -11.35
C GLY A 63 -1.66 10.59 -10.47
N LYS A 64 -2.21 10.52 -9.25
CA LYS A 64 -2.24 11.61 -8.27
C LYS A 64 -1.20 11.47 -7.17
N LEU A 65 -0.57 10.31 -7.02
CA LEU A 65 0.56 10.13 -6.11
C LEU A 65 1.77 10.86 -6.69
N LEU A 66 2.31 11.81 -5.92
CA LEU A 66 3.48 12.56 -6.32
C LEU A 66 4.70 12.11 -5.51
N LYS A 67 5.89 12.32 -6.09
CA LYS A 67 7.18 12.13 -5.44
C LYS A 67 8.01 13.41 -5.53
N THR A 68 8.65 13.79 -4.44
CA THR A 68 9.59 14.91 -4.44
C THR A 68 10.95 14.49 -5.02
N PRO A 69 11.84 15.44 -5.38
CA PRO A 69 13.21 15.13 -5.82
C PRO A 69 14.00 14.31 -4.79
N GLU A 70 13.70 14.46 -3.50
CA GLU A 70 14.31 13.73 -2.39
C GLU A 70 13.72 12.32 -2.20
N GLY A 71 12.72 11.94 -3.01
CA GLY A 71 12.07 10.62 -2.96
C GLY A 71 10.93 10.52 -1.94
N ALA A 72 10.49 11.63 -1.34
CA ALA A 72 9.35 11.63 -0.42
C ALA A 72 8.03 11.59 -1.19
N LEU A 73 7.06 10.82 -0.71
CA LEU A 73 5.75 10.71 -1.36
C LEU A 73 4.77 11.78 -0.87
N ARG A 74 3.88 12.22 -1.76
CA ARG A 74 2.79 13.15 -1.44
C ARG A 74 1.47 12.55 -1.86
N LEU A 75 0.62 12.33 -0.87
CA LEU A 75 -0.72 11.81 -1.03
C LEU A 75 -1.71 12.99 -0.99
N PRO A 76 -2.58 13.18 -2.01
CA PRO A 76 -3.60 14.21 -1.96
C PRO A 76 -4.62 13.93 -0.85
N GLN A 77 -4.95 14.96 -0.06
CA GLN A 77 -5.98 14.92 0.97
C GLN A 77 -6.72 16.28 1.00
N GLY A 78 -7.99 16.29 0.57
CA GLY A 78 -8.74 17.52 0.40
C GLY A 78 -8.08 18.44 -0.64
N ASP A 79 -7.86 19.70 -0.26
CA ASP A 79 -7.17 20.70 -1.09
C ASP A 79 -5.64 20.69 -0.93
N GLY A 80 -5.11 19.80 -0.08
CA GLY A 80 -3.68 19.73 0.25
C GLY A 80 -3.07 18.36 0.00
N PHE A 81 -1.83 18.21 0.47
CA PHE A 81 -1.10 16.96 0.44
C PHE A 81 -0.64 16.58 1.84
N VAL A 82 -0.50 15.27 2.06
CA VAL A 82 0.06 14.70 3.28
C VAL A 82 1.17 13.72 2.95
N ASP A 83 2.06 13.51 3.91
CA ASP A 83 3.04 12.46 3.85
C ASP A 83 2.39 11.12 4.25
N PRO A 84 2.38 10.09 3.39
CA PRO A 84 1.69 8.83 3.69
C PRO A 84 2.34 8.03 4.83
N ALA A 85 3.62 8.27 5.17
CA ALA A 85 4.29 7.58 6.27
C ALA A 85 3.91 8.17 7.63
N THR A 86 3.70 9.49 7.71
CA THR A 86 3.48 10.20 8.98
C THR A 86 2.05 10.74 9.15
N GLY A 87 1.30 10.87 8.06
CA GLY A 87 -0.01 11.52 8.03
C GLY A 87 0.03 13.04 8.24
N GLN A 88 1.22 13.65 8.26
CA GLN A 88 1.37 15.08 8.47
C GLN A 88 1.17 15.86 7.16
N PRO A 89 0.69 17.12 7.24
CA PRO A 89 0.64 18.01 6.09
C PRO A 89 2.02 18.11 5.42
N ALA A 90 2.04 18.02 4.10
CA ALA A 90 3.26 18.05 3.32
C ALA A 90 3.09 18.97 2.11
N ASP A 91 4.15 19.70 1.76
CA ASP A 91 4.18 20.48 0.54
C ASP A 91 4.51 19.58 -0.67
N ALA A 92 3.89 19.88 -1.81
CA ALA A 92 4.10 19.20 -3.08
C ALA A 92 4.85 20.06 -4.11
N THR A 93 5.38 21.22 -3.70
CA THR A 93 6.22 22.06 -4.56
C THR A 93 7.37 21.25 -5.18
N GLY A 94 7.47 21.27 -6.52
CA GLY A 94 8.49 20.53 -7.25
C GLY A 94 8.31 19.01 -7.28
N ALA A 95 7.20 18.48 -6.75
CA ALA A 95 6.90 17.06 -6.82
C ALA A 95 6.37 16.66 -8.21
N GLU A 96 6.76 15.47 -8.65
CA GLU A 96 6.36 14.89 -9.94
C GLU A 96 5.46 13.68 -9.74
N THR A 97 4.56 13.43 -10.70
CA THR A 97 3.73 12.21 -10.68
C THR A 97 4.58 10.94 -10.75
N VAL A 98 4.27 9.98 -9.88
CA VAL A 98 4.85 8.64 -9.96
C VAL A 98 4.41 7.95 -11.26
N ARG A 99 5.35 7.70 -12.16
CA ARG A 99 5.06 7.10 -13.47
C ARG A 99 4.78 5.61 -13.37
N LEU A 100 3.85 5.13 -14.19
CA LEU A 100 3.46 3.73 -14.25
C LEU A 100 3.79 3.10 -15.60
N ASN A 101 4.40 1.91 -15.57
CA ASN A 101 4.49 1.02 -16.73
C ASN A 101 3.46 -0.12 -16.62
N ASN A 102 3.41 -1.00 -17.63
CA ASN A 102 2.46 -2.12 -17.64
C ASN A 102 2.64 -3.08 -16.47
N ARG A 103 3.89 -3.32 -16.04
CA ARG A 103 4.19 -4.19 -14.89
C ARG A 103 3.63 -3.60 -13.59
N VAL A 104 3.90 -2.32 -13.32
CA VAL A 104 3.39 -1.63 -12.13
C VAL A 104 1.85 -1.59 -12.13
N ARG A 105 1.22 -1.38 -13.29
CA ARG A 105 -0.25 -1.44 -13.41
C ARG A 105 -0.81 -2.83 -13.09
N GLN A 106 -0.11 -3.90 -13.46
CA GLN A 106 -0.52 -5.27 -13.11
C GLN A 106 -0.38 -5.52 -11.61
N ALA A 107 0.74 -5.13 -11.00
CA ALA A 107 0.95 -5.24 -9.56
C ALA A 107 -0.13 -4.47 -8.78
N LEU A 108 -0.47 -3.25 -9.21
CA LEU A 108 -1.51 -2.42 -8.59
C LEU A 108 -2.88 -3.11 -8.58
N ARG A 109 -3.27 -3.76 -9.68
CA ARG A 109 -4.54 -4.50 -9.75
C ARG A 109 -4.57 -5.66 -8.77
N GLY A 110 -3.47 -6.41 -8.65
CA GLY A 110 -3.35 -7.52 -7.71
C GLY A 110 -3.43 -7.04 -6.25
N ALA A 111 -2.61 -6.04 -5.91
CA ALA A 111 -2.55 -5.49 -4.56
C ALA A 111 -3.89 -4.86 -4.12
N LEU A 112 -4.53 -4.08 -4.99
CA LEU A 112 -5.84 -3.49 -4.70
C LEU A 112 -6.92 -4.56 -4.51
N GLY A 113 -6.94 -5.61 -5.34
CA GLY A 113 -7.88 -6.72 -5.19
C GLY A 113 -7.69 -7.47 -3.86
N GLN A 114 -6.44 -7.65 -3.43
CA GLN A 114 -6.13 -8.27 -2.15
C GLN A 114 -6.58 -7.42 -0.96
N LEU A 115 -6.19 -6.13 -0.93
CA LEU A 115 -6.55 -5.19 0.15
C LEU A 115 -8.06 -5.00 0.30
N GLN A 116 -8.77 -5.02 -0.82
CA GLN A 116 -10.22 -4.91 -0.88
C GLN A 116 -10.96 -6.06 -0.18
N ILE A 117 -10.40 -7.27 -0.17
CA ILE A 117 -11.00 -8.43 0.51
C ILE A 117 -10.85 -8.32 2.04
N VAL A 118 -9.75 -7.73 2.51
CA VAL A 118 -9.41 -7.62 3.95
C VAL A 118 -9.83 -6.30 4.60
N SER A 119 -10.42 -5.35 3.87
CA SER A 119 -10.77 -4.05 4.42
C SER A 119 -11.79 -4.14 5.58
N PRO A 120 -11.53 -3.53 6.75
CA PRO A 120 -12.48 -3.48 7.86
C PRO A 120 -13.64 -2.50 7.61
N ASP A 121 -13.53 -1.61 6.62
CA ASP A 121 -14.58 -0.69 6.22
C ASP A 121 -15.65 -1.38 5.35
N ALA A 122 -16.91 -1.34 5.80
CA ALA A 122 -18.00 -2.01 5.11
C ALA A 122 -18.31 -1.42 3.73
N GLY A 123 -18.11 -0.10 3.55
CA GLY A 123 -18.32 0.59 2.27
C GLY A 123 -17.25 0.22 1.26
N GLU A 124 -16.00 0.11 1.70
CA GLU A 124 -14.90 -0.35 0.85
C GLU A 124 -15.00 -1.83 0.50
N ARG A 125 -15.47 -2.68 1.42
CA ARG A 125 -15.78 -4.10 1.10
C ARG A 125 -16.90 -4.24 0.08
N LEU A 126 -17.95 -3.40 0.17
CA LEU A 126 -19.07 -3.44 -0.77
C LEU A 126 -18.64 -2.94 -2.16
N ALA A 127 -17.90 -1.84 -2.23
CA ALA A 127 -17.33 -1.33 -3.49
C ALA A 127 -16.35 -2.33 -4.15
N ALA A 128 -15.59 -3.06 -3.34
CA ALA A 128 -14.75 -4.17 -3.79
C ALA A 128 -15.56 -5.34 -4.38
N ALA A 129 -16.58 -5.80 -3.67
CA ALA A 129 -17.45 -6.90 -4.12
C ALA A 129 -18.16 -6.54 -5.44
N GLU A 130 -18.62 -5.29 -5.57
CA GLU A 130 -19.21 -4.77 -6.82
C GLU A 130 -18.18 -4.66 -7.95
N GLY A 131 -16.94 -4.25 -7.65
CA GLY A 131 -15.85 -4.19 -8.63
C GLY A 131 -15.46 -5.57 -9.18
N VAL A 132 -15.41 -6.59 -8.32
CA VAL A 132 -15.21 -7.99 -8.72
C VAL A 132 -16.40 -8.50 -9.53
N PHE A 133 -17.64 -8.19 -9.13
CA PHE A 133 -18.84 -8.57 -9.88
C PHE A 133 -18.87 -7.93 -11.28
N ARG A 134 -18.50 -6.65 -11.41
CA ARG A 134 -18.45 -5.92 -12.69
C ARG A 134 -17.33 -6.41 -13.60
N SER A 135 -16.15 -6.71 -13.05
CA SER A 135 -15.04 -7.30 -13.82
C SER A 135 -15.35 -8.73 -14.28
N ARG A 136 -16.07 -9.52 -13.48
CA ARG A 136 -16.57 -10.84 -13.89
C ARG A 136 -17.65 -10.75 -14.97
N SER A 137 -18.59 -9.80 -14.86
CA SER A 137 -19.62 -9.56 -15.88
C SER A 137 -19.05 -9.08 -17.23
N ALA A 138 -17.94 -8.34 -17.22
CA ALA A 138 -17.21 -7.98 -18.44
C ALA A 138 -16.42 -9.16 -19.04
N ALA A 139 -16.06 -10.16 -18.22
CA ALA A 139 -15.44 -11.40 -18.68
C ALA A 139 -16.48 -12.43 -19.17
N SER A 140 -17.72 -12.43 -18.66
CA SER A 140 -18.78 -13.35 -19.09
C SER A 140 -19.48 -12.97 -20.41
N SER A 141 -19.24 -11.78 -20.98
CA SER A 141 -19.82 -11.39 -22.29
C SER A 141 -19.01 -11.85 -23.51
N SER A 142 -17.86 -12.50 -23.33
CA SER A 142 -17.06 -13.06 -24.44
C SER A 142 -17.39 -14.52 -24.80
N GLY A 143 -18.49 -15.08 -24.29
CA GLY A 143 -18.75 -16.53 -24.33
C GLY A 143 -20.00 -17.02 -25.10
N THR A 144 -20.74 -16.20 -25.86
CA THR A 144 -22.08 -16.66 -26.33
C THR A 144 -22.51 -16.32 -27.76
N LEU A 145 -21.62 -16.02 -28.72
CA LEU A 145 -22.03 -15.78 -30.11
C LEU A 145 -21.14 -16.46 -31.17
N ALA A 146 -20.99 -17.78 -31.10
CA ALA A 146 -20.48 -18.57 -32.23
C ALA A 146 -20.97 -20.02 -32.17
N ALA A 147 -22.26 -20.25 -32.47
CA ALA A 147 -22.78 -21.52 -32.96
C ALA A 147 -24.22 -21.31 -33.46
N LEU A 148 -24.33 -20.70 -34.65
CA LEU A 148 -25.39 -21.02 -35.62
C LEU A 148 -24.72 -21.87 -36.71
#